data_AF-A0A2V2GLA5-F1
#
_entry.id   AF-A0A2V2GLA5-F1
#
_cell.length_a   1.000
_cell.length_b   1.000
_cell.length_c   1.000
_cell.angle_alpha   90.00
_cell.angle_beta   90.00
_cell.angle_gamma   90.00
#
_symmetry.space_group_name_H-M   'P 1'
#
loop_
_entity.id
_entity.type
_entity.pdbx_description
1 polymer ?
#
loop_
_entity_poly.entity_id
_entity_poly.type
_entity_poly.pdbx_seq_one_letter_code
_entity_poly.pdbx_strand_id
1 'polypeptide(L)' 'MYKIKAEGKEYYSDTLVYVKKAPNGCYVPCLAEEAEYVVGKVPEDTIFENAEVENFDGGSMASDMQEALNIMGVN' A
#
# COMPACT_ATOMS: atom_id res chain seq x y z
N MET A 1 0.20 -7.83 2.68
CA MET A 1 -1.07 -7.21 2.22
C MET A 1 -0.89 -5.71 2.27
N TYR A 2 -1.29 -4.99 1.23
CA TYR A 2 -1.09 -3.54 1.09
C TYR A 2 -2.39 -2.80 1.36
N LYS A 3 -2.31 -1.73 2.16
CA LYS A 3 -3.39 -0.78 2.35
C LYS A 3 -3.16 0.43 1.45
N ILE A 4 -4.14 0.74 0.62
CA ILE A 4 -4.12 1.83 -0.36
C ILE A 4 -5.19 2.84 0.06
N LYS A 5 -4.81 4.09 0.36
CA LYS A 5 -5.73 5.18 0.67
C LYS A 5 -5.86 6.08 -0.55
N ALA A 6 -7.05 6.14 -1.15
CA ALA A 6 -7.35 6.98 -2.30
C ALA A 6 -8.75 7.58 -2.17
N GLU A 7 -8.91 8.87 -2.47
CA GLU A 7 -10.20 9.58 -2.46
C GLU A 7 -11.00 9.43 -1.14
N GLY A 8 -10.30 9.36 0.00
CA GLY A 8 -10.93 9.18 1.32
C GLY A 8 -11.47 7.76 1.57
N LYS A 9 -11.20 6.81 0.68
CA LYS A 9 -11.51 5.38 0.83
C LYS A 9 -10.24 4.57 1.07
N GLU A 10 -10.39 3.46 1.77
CA GLU A 10 -9.33 2.50 2.04
C GLU A 10 -9.56 1.22 1.26
N TYR A 11 -8.52 0.76 0.58
CA TYR A 11 -8.53 -0.48 -0.19
C TYR A 11 -7.41 -1.40 0.29
N TYR A 12 -7.62 -2.71 0.13
CA TYR A 12 -6.67 -3.72 0.57
C TYR A 12 -6.36 -4.67 -0.59
N SER A 13 -5.08 -4.85 -0.91
CA SER A 13 -4.65 -5.73 -2.00
C SER A 13 -3.45 -6.57 -1.60
N ASP A 14 -3.41 -7.83 -2.01
CA ASP A 14 -2.25 -8.70 -1.80
C ASP A 14 -1.10 -8.40 -2.76
N THR A 15 -1.36 -7.64 -3.82
CA THR A 15 -0.38 -7.30 -4.85
C THR A 15 -0.43 -5.82 -5.15
N LEU A 16 0.74 -5.20 -5.28
CA LEU A 16 0.90 -3.80 -5.59
C LEU A 16 1.93 -3.65 -6.71
N VAL A 17 1.58 -2.89 -7.75
CA VAL A 17 2.45 -2.60 -8.88
C VAL A 17 2.56 -1.10 -9.06
N TYR A 18 3.79 -0.60 -9.04
CA TYR A 18 4.11 0.79 -9.35
C TYR A 18 4.17 0.97 -10.85
N VAL A 19 3.44 1.95 -11.39
CA VAL A 19 3.41 2.20 -12.83
C VAL A 19 3.59 3.69 -13.15
N LYS A 20 4.14 3.96 -14.33
CA LYS A 20 4.21 5.30 -14.93
C LYS A 20 3.56 5.31 -16.30
N LYS A 21 3.19 6.48 -16.80
CA LYS A 21 2.52 6.60 -18.10
C LYS A 21 3.55 6.73 -19.21
N ALA A 22 3.64 5.73 -20.07
CA ALA A 22 4.49 5.79 -21.25
C ALA A 22 3.96 6.83 -22.25
N PRO A 23 4.81 7.36 -23.16
CA PRO A 23 4.39 8.38 -24.15
C PRO A 23 3.24 7.94 -25.07
N ASN A 24 3.05 6.63 -25.24
CA ASN A 24 1.94 6.05 -25.99
C ASN A 24 0.63 5.94 -25.18
N GLY A 25 0.62 6.42 -23.93
CA GLY A 25 -0.53 6.39 -23.03
C GLY A 25 -0.70 5.10 -22.23
N CYS A 26 0.14 4.09 -22.42
CA CYS A 26 0.08 2.84 -21.67
C CYS A 26 0.70 2.98 -20.27
N TYR A 27 0.19 2.21 -19.30
CA TYR A 27 0.82 2.07 -17.99
C TYR A 27 1.93 1.02 -18.05
N VAL A 28 3.14 1.39 -17.65
CA VAL A 28 4.30 0.48 -17.64
C VAL A 28 4.82 0.31 -16.21
N PRO A 29 5.14 -0.92 -15.77
CA PRO A 29 5.76 -1.15 -14.47
C PRO A 29 7.09 -0.40 -14.33
N CYS A 30 7.33 0.17 -13.16
CA CYS A 30 8.54 0.94 -12.86
C CYS A 30 8.93 0.84 -11.39
N LEU A 31 10.05 1.46 -11.01
CA LEU A 31 10.45 1.58 -9.61
C LEU A 31 9.53 2.55 -8.87
N ALA A 32 9.39 2.37 -7.56
CA ALA A 32 8.52 3.20 -6.72
C ALA A 32 8.89 4.70 -6.76
N GLU A 33 10.19 5.01 -6.90
CA GLU A 33 10.69 6.39 -7.00
C GLU A 33 10.33 7.09 -8.32
N GLU A 34 9.99 6.33 -9.35
CA GLU A 34 9.59 6.83 -10.67
C GLU A 34 8.06 6.77 -10.89
N ALA A 35 7.33 6.24 -9.92
CA ALA A 35 5.94 5.88 -10.09
C ALA A 35 5.03 7.12 -10.03
N GLU A 36 4.19 7.26 -11.04
CA GLU A 36 3.12 8.26 -11.05
C GLU A 36 1.82 7.67 -10.48
N TYR A 37 1.66 6.35 -10.53
CA TYR A 37 0.45 5.64 -10.14
C TYR A 37 0.74 4.32 -9.42
N VAL A 38 -0.25 3.87 -8.65
CA VAL A 38 -0.23 2.58 -7.97
C VAL A 38 -1.41 1.75 -8.44
N VAL A 39 -1.13 0.51 -8.85
CA VAL A 39 -2.12 -0.48 -9.28
C VAL A 39 -2.21 -1.56 -8.23
N GLY A 40 -3.38 -1.67 -7.60
CA GLY A 40 -3.73 -2.75 -6.69
C GLY A 40 -4.83 -3.60 -7.30
N LYS A 41 -4.76 -4.93 -7.12
CA LYS A 41 -5.89 -5.80 -7.46
C LYS A 41 -6.94 -5.68 -6.36
N VAL A 42 -8.00 -4.93 -6.60
CA VAL A 42 -9.17 -4.89 -5.71
C VAL A 42 -10.44 -5.19 -6.52
N PRO A 43 -11.55 -5.55 -5.87
CA PRO A 43 -12.73 -6.08 -6.55
C PRO A 43 -13.42 -5.11 -7.53
N GLU A 44 -13.32 -3.80 -7.32
CA GLU A 44 -14.10 -2.80 -8.07
C GLU A 44 -13.26 -1.73 -8.81
N ASP A 45 -12.06 -1.37 -8.34
CA ASP A 45 -11.23 -0.29 -8.93
C ASP A 45 -9.78 -0.74 -9.16
N THR A 46 -9.25 -0.71 -10.39
CA THR A 46 -7.91 -1.28 -10.66
C THR A 46 -6.77 -0.26 -10.62
N ILE A 47 -7.05 1.04 -10.77
CA ILE A 47 -6.04 2.10 -10.89
C ILE A 47 -6.38 3.22 -9.89
N PHE A 48 -5.40 3.63 -9.09
CA PHE A 48 -5.56 4.69 -8.10
C PHE A 48 -4.61 5.86 -8.37
N GLU A 49 -5.17 7.08 -8.47
CA GLU A 49 -4.41 8.33 -8.59
C GLU A 49 -4.21 8.96 -7.19
N ASN A 50 -3.02 9.51 -6.91
CA ASN A 50 -2.67 10.17 -5.63
C ASN A 50 -2.85 9.30 -4.37
N ALA A 51 -2.61 7.99 -4.45
CA ALA A 51 -2.82 7.10 -3.33
C ALA A 51 -1.65 7.09 -2.34
N GLU A 52 -1.96 7.08 -1.04
CA GLU A 52 -0.98 6.80 0.03
C GLU A 52 -0.96 5.30 0.32
N VAL A 53 0.23 4.70 0.36
CA VAL A 53 0.41 3.25 0.58
C VAL A 53 1.05 3.01 1.93
N GLU A 54 0.38 2.25 2.79
CA GLU A 54 0.94 1.75 4.06
C GLU A 54 1.22 0.25 3.94
N ASN A 55 2.45 -0.16 4.27
CA ASN A 55 2.86 -1.56 4.27
C ASN A 55 2.42 -2.23 5.57
N PHE A 56 1.44 -3.13 5.49
CA PHE A 56 1.02 -3.95 6.62
C PHE A 56 1.81 -5.26 6.61
N ASP A 57 2.96 -5.24 7.28
CA ASP A 57 3.67 -6.46 7.64
C ASP A 57 3.11 -6.98 8.97
N GLY A 58 2.60 -8.22 8.99
CA GLY A 58 1.95 -8.78 10.19
C GLY A 58 2.89 -8.96 11.37
N GLY A 59 4.21 -8.92 11.14
CA GLY A 59 5.24 -9.04 12.17
C GLY A 59 5.51 -7.75 12.96
N SER A 60 5.34 -6.58 12.36
CA SER A 60 5.60 -5.29 13.04
C SER A 60 4.51 -4.95 14.04
N MET A 61 3.24 -5.26 13.75
CA MET A 61 2.13 -5.08 14.69
C MET A 61 2.29 -5.92 15.97
N ALA A 62 2.82 -7.15 15.87
CA ALA A 62 3.11 -7.97 17.03
C ALA A 62 4.26 -7.37 17.86
N SER A 63 5.25 -6.77 17.20
CA SER A 63 6.40 -6.15 17.85
C SER A 63 6.01 -4.85 18.56
N ASP A 64 5.23 -3.99 17.90
CA ASP A 64 4.72 -2.73 18.44
C ASP A 64 3.71 -2.99 19.58
N MET A 65 2.88 -4.03 19.46
CA MET A 65 1.96 -4.46 20.52
C MET A 65 2.71 -5.07 21.71
N GLN A 66 3.75 -5.88 21.47
CA GLN A 66 4.57 -6.44 22.54
C GLN A 66 5.38 -5.34 23.25
N GLU A 67 5.89 -4.35 22.51
CA GLU A 67 6.55 -3.18 23.08
C GLU A 67 5.57 -2.34 23.92
N ALA A 68 4.36 -2.09 23.42
CA ALA A 68 3.30 -1.41 24.18
C ALA A 68 2.86 -2.18 25.43
N LEU A 69 2.75 -3.51 25.37
CA LEU A 69 2.43 -4.37 26.53
C LEU A 69 3.56 -4.39 27.56
N ASN A 70 4.81 -4.43 27.11
CA ASN A 70 5.99 -4.34 27.97
C ASN A 70 6.07 -2.97 28.68
N ILE A 71 5.75 -1.87 27.98
CA ILE A 71 5.67 -0.52 28.57
C ILE A 71 4.53 -0.43 29.61
N MET A 72 3.43 -1.15 29.39
CA MET A 72 2.31 -1.24 30.34
C MET A 72 2.50 -2.28 31.45
N GLY A 73 3.65 -2.98 31.50
CA GLY A 73 3.98 -3.95 32.55
C GLY A 73 3.16 -5.23 32.51
N VAL A 74 2.58 -5.57 31.36
CA VAL A 74 1.80 -6.79 31.15
C VAL A 74 2.71 -7.80 30.44
N ASN A 75 3.25 -8.75 31.20
CA ASN A 75 3.99 -9.92 30.68
C ASN A 75 3.04 -11.05 30.27
#